data_AF-A0A7L3FGU8-F1
#
_entry.id   AF-A0A7L3FGU8-F1
#
_cell.length_a   1.000
_cell.length_b   1.000
_cell.length_c   1.000
_cell.angle_alpha   90.00
_cell.angle_beta   90.00
_cell.angle_gamma   90.00
#
_symmetry.space_group_name_H-M   'P 1'
#
loop_
_entity.id
_entity.type
_entity.pdbx_description
1 polymer ?
#
loop_
_entity_poly.entity_id
_entity_poly.type
_entity_poly.pdbx_seq_one_letter_code
_entity_poly.pdbx_strand_id
1 'polypeptide(L)'
;SLYTGGTLLVAFSTPELAVLLFPAMSMLSVGGILLILTNMQVGNLFGKYRSIIITLYNGAFDSSSAIFLIIKVLYERGLSLHTMFLFMAACSAWHLLRTLFLMPRTRIPYLLPPAYNYGPPEEAGPEETPLEPSAPRGAGARGGRAPPGKSFGACGCSGLFAWAVAWLSVLQLRHYLFIGTLNPLLVHLAHGDAGLVSTYTNAFAFAQLCGVLCAPWNGLILDRHKRGKAPCPEGKLSLGALGALADLRASVLSLAVTVAQCVLFSVCAAVPVLPVQFATFALQVLSRSFLYGGNAAFLAIAFPPQHFGKLYGLAMALSALVALLQYPCVTLVRGPLRGDPFYVSV
;
A
#
# COMPACT_ATOMS: atom_id res chain seq x y z
N SER A 1 8.84 -18.50 4.41
CA SER A 1 8.20 -17.17 4.36
C SER A 1 7.43 -16.93 5.64
N LEU A 2 7.50 -15.73 6.24
CA LEU A 2 6.66 -15.39 7.41
C LEU A 2 5.17 -15.53 7.08
N TYR A 3 4.76 -15.17 5.86
CA TYR A 3 3.38 -15.29 5.41
C TYR A 3 2.91 -16.76 5.42
N THR A 4 3.69 -17.66 4.80
CA THR A 4 3.38 -19.10 4.77
C THR A 4 3.35 -19.71 6.17
N GLY A 5 4.29 -19.32 7.04
CA GLY A 5 4.29 -19.76 8.44
C GLY A 5 3.03 -19.30 9.17
N GLY A 6 2.63 -18.04 9.00
CA GLY A 6 1.38 -17.51 9.56
C GLY A 6 0.14 -18.26 9.07
N THR A 7 0.02 -18.53 7.76
CA THR A 7 -1.11 -19.31 7.21
C THR A 7 -1.16 -20.74 7.77
N LEU A 8 0.00 -21.38 7.98
CA LEU A 8 0.07 -22.73 8.54
C LEU A 8 -0.33 -22.73 10.02
N LEU A 9 0.10 -21.74 10.79
CA LEU A 9 -0.32 -21.60 12.18
C LEU A 9 -1.84 -21.42 12.30
N VAL A 10 -2.48 -20.69 11.37
CA VAL A 10 -3.95 -20.63 11.32
C VAL A 10 -4.55 -21.99 10.94
N ALA A 11 -3.97 -22.69 9.96
CA ALA A 11 -4.46 -24.00 9.53
C ALA A 11 -4.51 -25.02 10.69
N PHE A 12 -3.47 -25.05 11.52
CA PHE A 12 -3.35 -25.97 12.66
C PHE A 12 -3.91 -25.40 13.98
N SER A 13 -4.57 -24.24 13.95
CA SER A 13 -5.21 -23.68 15.14
C SER A 13 -6.46 -24.48 15.51
N THR A 14 -6.52 -24.93 16.76
CA THR A 14 -7.70 -25.57 17.37
C THR A 14 -8.29 -24.64 18.43
N PRO A 15 -9.54 -24.85 18.89
CA PRO A 15 -10.12 -24.06 19.98
C PRO A 15 -9.25 -24.03 21.24
N GLU A 16 -8.55 -25.14 21.53
CA GLU A 16 -7.61 -25.28 22.66
C GLU A 16 -6.30 -24.48 22.45
N LEU A 17 -5.92 -24.26 21.19
CA LEU A 17 -4.74 -23.50 20.77
C LEU A 17 -5.11 -22.13 20.20
N ALA A 18 -6.22 -21.53 20.61
CA ALA A 18 -6.66 -20.22 20.12
C ALA A 18 -5.60 -19.12 20.30
N VAL A 19 -4.72 -19.25 21.30
CA VAL A 19 -3.58 -18.35 21.53
C VAL A 19 -2.60 -18.33 20.35
N LEU A 20 -2.54 -19.41 19.54
CA LEU A 20 -1.70 -19.50 18.35
C LEU A 20 -2.12 -18.50 17.25
N LEU A 21 -3.36 -17.99 17.30
CA LEU A 21 -3.83 -16.98 16.35
C LEU A 21 -3.08 -15.65 16.50
N PHE A 22 -2.60 -15.28 17.70
CA PHE A 22 -1.84 -14.05 17.90
C PHE A 22 -0.51 -14.00 17.12
N PRO A 23 0.39 -15.00 17.26
CA PRO A 23 1.59 -15.05 16.43
C PRO A 23 1.26 -15.28 14.95
N ALA A 24 0.21 -16.06 14.63
CA ALA A 24 -0.20 -16.29 13.25
C ALA A 24 -0.58 -14.99 12.53
N MET A 25 -1.43 -14.16 13.14
CA MET A 25 -1.87 -12.88 12.58
C MET A 25 -0.72 -11.87 12.48
N SER A 26 0.22 -11.90 13.43
CA SER A 26 1.42 -11.07 13.39
C SER A 26 2.33 -11.46 12.22
N MET A 27 2.58 -12.76 12.02
CA MET A 27 3.36 -13.28 10.90
C MET A 27 2.72 -12.99 9.54
N LEU A 28 1.39 -13.12 9.43
CA LEU A 28 0.63 -12.76 8.23
C LEU A 28 0.76 -11.27 7.91
N SER A 29 0.63 -10.41 8.92
CA SER A 29 0.71 -8.95 8.76
C SER A 29 2.10 -8.51 8.29
N VAL A 30 3.16 -8.98 8.97
CA VAL A 30 4.54 -8.67 8.59
C VAL A 30 4.87 -9.25 7.22
N GLY A 31 4.51 -10.51 6.97
CA GLY A 31 4.74 -11.18 5.68
C GLY A 31 4.06 -10.46 4.51
N GLY A 32 2.83 -9.99 4.69
CA GLY A 32 2.09 -9.24 3.67
C GLY A 32 2.75 -7.90 3.33
N ILE A 33 3.16 -7.11 4.34
CA ILE A 33 3.83 -5.82 4.14
C ILE A 33 5.18 -6.00 3.42
N LEU A 34 5.93 -7.06 3.73
CA LEU A 34 7.19 -7.36 3.03
C LEU A 34 6.97 -7.72 1.55
N LEU A 35 5.90 -8.48 1.24
CA LEU A 35 5.55 -8.84 -0.13
C LEU A 35 5.20 -7.61 -0.96
N ILE A 36 4.40 -6.68 -0.43
CA ILE A 36 4.05 -5.47 -1.18
C ILE A 36 5.27 -4.56 -1.39
N LEU A 37 6.08 -4.33 -0.34
CA LEU A 37 7.26 -3.47 -0.40
C LEU A 37 8.30 -3.94 -1.43
N THR A 38 8.52 -5.23 -1.53
CA THR A 38 9.46 -5.82 -2.50
C THR A 38 8.91 -5.74 -3.92
N ASN A 39 7.60 -5.95 -4.12
CA ASN A 39 6.97 -5.85 -5.43
C ASN A 39 6.84 -4.40 -5.94
N MET A 40 6.72 -3.39 -5.08
CA MET A 40 6.70 -1.99 -5.52
C MET A 40 7.98 -1.58 -6.26
N GLN A 41 9.12 -2.24 -5.99
CA GLN A 41 10.38 -1.98 -6.71
C GLN A 41 10.30 -2.31 -8.19
N VAL A 42 9.44 -3.27 -8.57
CA VAL A 42 9.17 -3.62 -9.97
C VAL A 42 8.61 -2.43 -10.74
N GLY A 43 7.90 -1.51 -10.07
CA GLY A 43 7.41 -0.27 -10.70
C GLY A 43 8.53 0.59 -11.29
N ASN A 44 9.77 0.48 -10.78
CA ASN A 44 10.93 1.21 -11.33
C ASN A 44 11.26 0.79 -12.77
N LEU A 45 10.91 -0.44 -13.17
CA LEU A 45 11.14 -0.95 -14.54
C LEU A 45 10.26 -0.25 -15.58
N PHE A 46 9.17 0.39 -15.16
CA PHE A 46 8.12 0.87 -16.05
C PHE A 46 8.09 2.39 -16.20
N GLY A 47 9.21 3.09 -15.94
CA GLY A 47 9.42 4.51 -16.25
C GLY A 47 8.17 5.40 -16.13
N LYS A 48 7.55 5.73 -17.28
CA LYS A 48 6.36 6.60 -17.40
C LYS A 48 5.06 6.08 -16.76
N TYR A 49 4.99 4.80 -16.40
CA TYR A 49 3.85 4.14 -15.75
C TYR A 49 4.16 3.67 -14.34
N ARG A 50 5.29 4.10 -13.76
CA ARG A 50 5.74 3.66 -12.45
C ARG A 50 4.69 3.86 -11.36
N SER A 51 4.04 5.03 -11.31
CA SER A 51 3.08 5.34 -10.25
C SER A 51 1.83 4.47 -10.37
N ILE A 52 1.35 4.22 -11.60
CA ILE A 52 0.24 3.30 -11.88
C ILE A 52 0.53 1.88 -11.39
N ILE A 53 1.76 1.39 -11.59
CA ILE A 53 2.11 0.02 -11.17
C ILE A 53 2.26 -0.05 -9.65
N ILE A 54 2.87 0.95 -9.03
CA ILE A 54 2.94 1.05 -7.56
C ILE A 54 1.53 1.09 -6.97
N THR A 55 0.62 1.89 -7.52
CA THR A 55 -0.75 1.96 -7.02
C THR A 55 -1.51 0.67 -7.28
N LEU A 56 -1.32 0.01 -8.43
CA LEU A 56 -1.93 -1.29 -8.73
C LEU A 56 -1.52 -2.37 -7.72
N TYR A 57 -0.23 -2.45 -7.33
CA TYR A 57 0.21 -3.38 -6.28
C TYR A 57 -0.46 -3.10 -4.92
N ASN A 58 -0.64 -1.83 -4.55
CA ASN A 58 -1.40 -1.46 -3.34
C ASN A 58 -2.87 -1.86 -3.47
N GLY A 59 -3.51 -1.61 -4.60
CA GLY A 59 -4.90 -2.01 -4.84
C GLY A 59 -5.11 -3.52 -4.77
N ALA A 60 -4.19 -4.30 -5.34
CA ALA A 60 -4.22 -5.75 -5.25
C ALA A 60 -4.03 -6.26 -3.81
N PHE A 61 -3.13 -5.64 -3.06
CA PHE A 61 -2.92 -5.94 -1.64
C PHE A 61 -4.14 -5.60 -0.78
N ASP A 62 -4.75 -4.43 -0.97
CA ASP A 62 -5.97 -4.05 -0.24
C ASP A 62 -7.15 -4.98 -0.57
N SER A 63 -7.28 -5.37 -1.83
CA SER A 63 -8.34 -6.27 -2.31
C SER A 63 -8.16 -7.71 -1.83
N SER A 64 -6.98 -8.11 -1.35
CA SER A 64 -6.73 -9.48 -0.88
C SER A 64 -7.55 -9.83 0.37
N SER A 65 -8.08 -8.83 1.08
CA SER A 65 -9.01 -9.04 2.21
C SER A 65 -10.26 -9.83 1.81
N ALA A 66 -10.68 -9.75 0.54
CA ALA A 66 -11.80 -10.54 0.02
C ALA A 66 -11.55 -12.05 -0.02
N ILE A 67 -10.31 -12.51 0.07
CA ILE A 67 -10.01 -13.94 0.21
C ILE A 67 -10.69 -14.52 1.46
N PHE A 68 -10.76 -13.75 2.56
CA PHE A 68 -11.49 -14.19 3.76
C PHE A 68 -13.01 -14.30 3.55
N LEU A 69 -13.59 -13.50 2.64
CA LEU A 69 -14.99 -13.66 2.24
C LEU A 69 -15.18 -14.97 1.47
N ILE A 70 -14.27 -15.28 0.54
CA ILE A 70 -14.30 -16.55 -0.21
C ILE A 70 -14.22 -17.73 0.76
N ILE A 71 -13.29 -17.67 1.73
CA ILE A 71 -13.17 -18.68 2.80
C ILE A 71 -14.49 -18.81 3.57
N LYS A 72 -15.08 -17.69 4.00
CA LYS A 72 -16.37 -17.69 4.72
C LYS A 72 -17.47 -18.39 3.91
N VAL A 73 -17.66 -18.02 2.65
CA VAL A 73 -18.70 -18.59 1.77
C VAL A 73 -18.46 -20.08 1.51
N LEU A 74 -17.21 -20.49 1.31
CA LEU A 74 -16.84 -21.89 1.14
C LEU A 74 -17.06 -22.69 2.43
N TYR A 75 -16.81 -22.08 3.59
CA TYR A 75 -17.01 -22.71 4.89
C TYR A 75 -18.49 -22.93 5.18
N GLU A 76 -19.34 -21.96 4.85
CA GLU A 76 -20.80 -22.08 4.93
C GLU A 76 -21.35 -23.20 4.01
N ARG A 77 -20.60 -23.58 2.96
CA ARG A 77 -20.92 -24.72 2.08
C ARG A 77 -20.38 -26.07 2.58
N GLY A 78 -19.80 -26.12 3.78
CA GLY A 78 -19.33 -27.35 4.44
C GLY A 78 -17.88 -27.74 4.18
N LEU A 79 -17.08 -26.89 3.52
CA LEU A 79 -15.65 -27.14 3.38
C LEU A 79 -14.91 -26.78 4.68
N SER A 80 -13.98 -27.64 5.11
CA SER A 80 -13.20 -27.42 6.33
C SER A 80 -12.24 -26.22 6.21
N LEU A 81 -12.12 -25.39 7.26
CA LEU A 81 -11.15 -24.28 7.32
C LEU A 81 -9.70 -24.78 7.16
N HIS A 82 -9.35 -25.91 7.80
CA HIS A 82 -8.02 -26.52 7.72
C HIS A 82 -7.55 -26.71 6.26
N THR A 83 -8.39 -27.32 5.41
CA THR A 83 -8.08 -27.55 3.99
C THR A 83 -7.90 -26.24 3.20
N MET A 84 -8.69 -25.21 3.49
CA MET A 84 -8.56 -23.91 2.82
C MET A 84 -7.28 -23.19 3.20
N PHE A 85 -6.91 -23.18 4.48
CA PHE A 85 -5.67 -22.54 4.93
C PHE A 85 -4.43 -23.32 4.48
N LEU A 86 -4.49 -24.66 4.35
CA LEU A 86 -3.44 -25.45 3.72
C LEU A 86 -3.28 -25.11 2.23
N PHE A 87 -4.39 -24.97 1.50
CA PHE A 87 -4.35 -24.52 0.10
C PHE A 87 -3.71 -23.14 -0.04
N MET A 88 -4.08 -22.18 0.81
CA MET A 88 -3.43 -20.87 0.83
C MET A 88 -1.95 -20.94 1.18
N ALA A 89 -1.56 -21.79 2.12
CA ALA A 89 -0.16 -22.01 2.47
C ALA A 89 0.62 -22.52 1.25
N ALA A 90 0.08 -23.48 0.50
CA ALA A 90 0.67 -23.99 -0.74
C ALA A 90 0.80 -22.90 -1.81
N CYS A 91 -0.25 -22.12 -2.06
CA CYS A 91 -0.20 -20.97 -2.98
C CYS A 91 0.86 -19.94 -2.55
N SER A 92 0.97 -19.67 -1.25
CA SER A 92 1.99 -18.74 -0.76
C SER A 92 3.42 -19.27 -0.87
N ALA A 93 3.61 -20.59 -0.82
CA ALA A 93 4.90 -21.23 -1.03
C ALA A 93 5.38 -21.06 -2.48
N TRP A 94 4.46 -20.98 -3.45
CA TRP A 94 4.82 -20.63 -4.83
C TRP A 94 5.49 -19.25 -4.94
N HIS A 95 5.11 -18.28 -4.11
CA HIS A 95 5.79 -16.98 -4.07
C HIS A 95 7.24 -17.07 -3.59
N LEU A 96 7.58 -18.06 -2.76
CA LEU A 96 8.98 -18.33 -2.39
C LEU A 96 9.78 -18.79 -3.60
N LEU A 97 9.20 -19.67 -4.43
CA LEU A 97 9.84 -20.11 -5.67
C LEU A 97 10.15 -18.91 -6.58
N ARG A 98 9.16 -18.04 -6.81
CA ARG A 98 9.39 -16.78 -7.56
C ARG A 98 10.50 -15.93 -6.94
N THR A 99 10.50 -15.80 -5.62
CA THR A 99 11.48 -14.95 -4.93
C THR A 99 12.91 -15.51 -5.05
N LEU A 100 13.06 -16.83 -5.00
CA LEU A 100 14.37 -17.48 -5.07
C LEU A 100 14.93 -17.57 -6.50
N PHE A 101 14.07 -17.77 -7.50
CA PHE A 101 14.49 -18.03 -8.88
C PHE A 101 14.36 -16.83 -9.84
N LEU A 102 13.40 -15.92 -9.61
CA LEU A 102 13.08 -14.83 -10.56
C LEU A 102 13.46 -13.43 -10.05
N MET A 103 13.46 -13.18 -8.73
CA MET A 103 13.80 -11.85 -8.22
C MET A 103 15.32 -11.61 -8.24
N PRO A 104 15.79 -10.44 -8.70
CA PRO A 104 17.20 -10.10 -8.71
C PRO A 104 17.75 -10.03 -7.28
N ARG A 105 18.98 -10.52 -7.10
CA ARG A 105 19.68 -10.49 -5.80
C ARG A 105 20.01 -9.06 -5.34
N THR A 106 19.94 -8.08 -6.23
CA THR A 106 20.22 -6.66 -5.99
C THR A 106 18.97 -5.80 -6.22
N ARG A 107 18.91 -4.63 -5.56
CA ARG A 107 17.80 -3.67 -5.74
C ARG A 107 17.73 -3.21 -7.18
N ILE A 108 16.51 -3.09 -7.71
CA ILE A 108 16.26 -2.46 -9.01
C ILE A 108 16.51 -0.95 -8.86
N PRO A 109 17.56 -0.39 -9.49
CA PRO A 109 17.85 1.03 -9.40
C PRO A 109 16.71 1.85 -10.02
N TYR A 110 16.50 3.06 -9.48
CA TYR A 110 15.57 4.02 -10.05
C TYR A 110 16.37 4.99 -10.92
N LEU A 111 15.93 5.15 -12.18
CA LEU A 111 16.75 5.42 -13.37
C LEU A 111 17.55 4.17 -13.74
N LEU A 112 17.09 3.47 -14.77
CA LEU A 112 17.75 2.29 -15.30
C LEU A 112 19.01 2.73 -16.06
N PRO A 113 20.19 2.15 -15.78
CA PRO A 113 21.35 2.32 -16.63
C PRO A 113 21.02 1.93 -18.09
N PRO A 114 21.66 2.55 -19.09
CA PRO A 114 21.35 2.34 -20.52
C PRO A 114 21.52 0.89 -21.02
N ALA A 115 22.06 -0.02 -20.22
CA ALA A 115 22.23 -1.45 -20.54
C ALA A 115 21.65 -2.41 -19.46
N TYR A 116 20.65 -1.99 -18.69
CA TYR A 116 20.06 -2.85 -17.65
C TYR A 116 19.15 -3.93 -18.25
N ASN A 117 19.66 -5.16 -18.35
CA ASN A 117 18.89 -6.34 -18.77
C ASN A 117 18.42 -7.15 -17.55
N TYR A 118 17.13 -7.48 -17.49
CA TYR A 118 16.54 -8.23 -16.39
C TYR A 118 16.40 -9.71 -16.79
N GLY A 119 17.18 -10.61 -16.17
CA GLY A 119 17.14 -12.05 -16.46
C GLY A 119 18.47 -12.76 -16.13
N PRO A 120 18.55 -14.10 -16.27
CA PRO A 120 19.83 -14.80 -16.26
C PRO A 120 20.72 -14.25 -17.39
N PRO A 121 22.04 -14.15 -17.18
CA PRO A 121 22.94 -13.67 -18.21
C PRO A 121 22.85 -14.59 -19.42
N GLU A 122 22.34 -14.06 -20.53
CA GLU A 122 22.53 -14.66 -21.84
C GLU A 122 24.04 -14.63 -22.13
N GLU A 123 24.60 -15.76 -22.57
CA GLU A 123 26.04 -15.96 -22.71
C GLU A 123 26.71 -14.77 -23.42
N ALA A 124 27.53 -14.05 -22.67
CA ALA A 124 28.30 -12.93 -23.18
C ALA A 124 29.35 -13.46 -24.17
N GLY A 125 29.18 -13.11 -25.45
CA GLY A 125 30.29 -13.05 -26.39
C GLY A 125 31.40 -12.10 -25.89
N PRO A 126 32.62 -12.20 -26.43
CA PRO A 126 33.83 -11.70 -25.80
C PRO A 126 33.72 -10.24 -25.37
N GLU A 127 34.05 -10.03 -24.10
CA GLU A 127 34.02 -8.80 -23.33
C GLU A 127 34.87 -7.70 -24.00
N GLU A 128 34.24 -6.79 -24.75
CA GLU A 128 34.84 -5.49 -25.05
C GLU A 128 34.66 -4.60 -23.83
N THR A 129 35.76 -4.41 -23.09
CA THR A 129 35.89 -3.47 -21.98
C THR A 129 35.66 -2.04 -22.51
N PRO A 130 34.58 -1.33 -22.15
CA PRO A 130 34.46 0.07 -22.50
C PRO A 130 35.35 0.86 -21.53
N LEU A 131 36.49 1.29 -22.05
CA LEU A 131 37.42 2.25 -21.45
C LEU A 131 36.65 3.37 -20.73
N GLU A 132 36.93 3.53 -19.43
CA GLU A 132 36.75 4.81 -18.77
C GLU A 132 37.42 5.91 -19.63
N PRO A 133 36.75 7.04 -19.90
CA PRO A 133 37.42 8.17 -20.52
C PRO A 133 38.43 8.72 -19.52
N SER A 134 39.68 8.31 -19.70
CA SER A 134 40.84 8.80 -18.97
C SER A 134 40.93 10.31 -19.17
N ALA A 135 40.71 11.06 -18.09
CA ALA A 135 40.90 12.51 -18.07
C ALA A 135 42.35 12.88 -18.44
N PRO A 136 42.58 13.99 -19.16
CA PRO A 136 43.93 14.42 -19.49
C PRO A 136 44.70 14.78 -18.21
N ARG A 137 45.88 14.17 -18.03
CA ARG A 137 46.85 14.56 -17.00
C ARG A 137 47.35 15.98 -17.28
N GLY A 138 46.77 16.94 -16.59
CA GLY A 138 47.22 18.33 -16.53
C GLY A 138 46.98 18.91 -15.13
N ALA A 139 48.09 19.23 -14.46
CA ALA A 139 48.26 19.77 -13.11
C ALA A 139 47.08 20.51 -12.44
N GLY A 140 46.74 20.06 -11.22
CA GLY A 140 46.30 20.90 -10.10
C GLY A 140 44.84 21.37 -10.06
N ALA A 141 43.91 20.55 -9.53
CA ALA A 141 42.67 21.06 -8.92
C ALA A 141 42.03 20.02 -7.98
N ARG A 142 41.51 20.52 -6.85
CA ARG A 142 40.87 19.78 -5.74
C ARG A 142 39.73 18.84 -6.20
N GLY A 143 39.64 17.68 -5.55
CA GLY A 143 38.63 16.65 -5.80
C GLY A 143 37.19 17.13 -5.68
N GLY A 144 36.44 16.99 -6.77
CA GLY A 144 35.00 17.16 -6.85
C GLY A 144 34.28 15.83 -6.63
N ARG A 145 33.82 15.61 -5.40
CA ARG A 145 32.92 14.50 -5.01
C ARG A 145 31.57 14.67 -5.73
N ALA A 146 30.98 13.60 -6.27
CA ALA A 146 29.57 13.60 -6.65
C ALA A 146 28.72 14.18 -5.50
N PRO A 147 27.68 14.98 -5.78
CA PRO A 147 26.94 15.66 -4.72
C PRO A 147 26.41 14.63 -3.72
N PRO A 148 26.58 14.85 -2.40
CA PRO A 148 26.14 13.89 -1.40
C PRO A 148 24.62 13.71 -1.53
N GLY A 149 24.18 12.50 -1.88
CA GLY A 149 22.77 12.15 -1.83
C GLY A 149 22.20 12.47 -0.44
N LYS A 150 20.99 13.04 -0.39
CA LYS A 150 20.35 13.40 0.89
C LYS A 150 20.39 12.21 1.85
N SER A 151 20.85 12.43 3.08
CA SER A 151 20.91 11.39 4.09
C SER A 151 19.50 10.93 4.46
N PHE A 152 19.38 9.68 4.93
CA PHE A 152 18.10 9.13 5.38
C PHE A 152 17.47 9.99 6.49
N GLY A 153 18.27 10.38 7.49
CA GLY A 153 17.81 11.24 8.58
C GLY A 153 17.30 12.59 8.11
N ALA A 154 17.98 13.23 7.15
CA ALA A 154 17.51 14.50 6.58
C ALA A 154 16.16 14.35 5.85
N CYS A 155 15.91 13.19 5.22
CA CYS A 155 14.62 12.91 4.58
C CYS A 155 13.53 12.60 5.61
N GLY A 156 13.82 11.75 6.60
CA GLY A 156 12.88 11.35 7.64
C GLY A 156 12.51 12.45 8.63
N CYS A 157 13.41 13.40 8.89
CA CYS A 157 13.15 14.57 9.72
C CYS A 157 12.65 15.80 8.94
N SER A 158 12.36 15.64 7.63
CA SER A 158 11.88 16.76 6.82
C SER A 158 10.42 17.12 7.17
N GLY A 159 10.10 18.42 7.13
CA GLY A 159 8.72 18.89 7.35
C GLY A 159 7.72 18.31 6.34
N LEU A 160 8.15 18.07 5.10
CA LEU A 160 7.32 17.43 4.08
C LEU A 160 6.96 15.98 4.46
N PHE A 161 7.93 15.22 4.98
CA PHE A 161 7.69 13.86 5.46
C PHE A 161 6.76 13.87 6.68
N ALA A 162 7.00 14.76 7.64
CA ALA A 162 6.16 14.90 8.82
C ALA A 162 4.70 15.21 8.46
N TRP A 163 4.46 16.14 7.53
CA TRP A 163 3.11 16.43 7.04
C TRP A 163 2.47 15.27 6.30
N ALA A 164 3.24 14.53 5.48
CA ALA A 164 2.76 13.34 4.80
C ALA A 164 2.36 12.23 5.80
N VAL A 165 3.15 12.04 6.86
CA VAL A 165 2.84 11.10 7.95
C VAL A 165 1.60 11.55 8.72
N ALA A 166 1.48 12.84 9.05
CA ALA A 166 0.30 13.37 9.72
C ALA A 166 -0.97 13.17 8.88
N TRP A 167 -0.89 13.52 7.59
CA TRP A 167 -1.96 13.30 6.60
C TRP A 167 -2.38 11.83 6.52
N LEU A 168 -1.40 10.92 6.38
CA LEU A 168 -1.65 9.48 6.33
C LEU A 168 -2.29 9.00 7.64
N SER A 169 -1.80 9.46 8.79
CA SER A 169 -2.26 9.02 10.11
C SER A 169 -3.72 9.38 10.35
N VAL A 170 -4.13 10.62 10.05
CA VAL A 170 -5.51 11.08 10.22
C VAL A 170 -6.47 10.28 9.33
N LEU A 171 -6.16 10.17 8.04
CA LEU A 171 -7.00 9.45 7.09
C LEU A 171 -7.07 7.95 7.42
N GLN A 172 -5.93 7.33 7.73
CA GLN A 172 -5.84 5.92 8.09
C GLN A 172 -6.65 5.61 9.36
N LEU A 173 -6.54 6.44 10.40
CA LEU A 173 -7.32 6.29 11.62
C LEU A 173 -8.83 6.30 11.31
N ARG A 174 -9.31 7.21 10.45
CA ARG A 174 -10.73 7.28 10.07
C ARG A 174 -11.23 6.03 9.36
N HIS A 175 -10.41 5.39 8.53
CA HIS A 175 -10.77 4.14 7.88
C HIS A 175 -10.82 2.98 8.89
N TYR A 176 -9.87 2.92 9.82
CA TYR A 176 -9.84 1.89 10.85
C TYR A 176 -10.99 2.02 11.85
N LEU A 177 -11.33 3.24 12.27
CA LEU A 177 -12.49 3.48 13.13
C LEU A 177 -13.78 2.94 12.50
N PHE A 178 -13.99 3.23 11.22
CA PHE A 178 -15.15 2.73 10.48
C PHE A 178 -15.18 1.20 10.43
N ILE A 179 -14.07 0.54 10.07
CA ILE A 179 -14.02 -0.92 10.02
C ILE A 179 -14.27 -1.52 11.41
N GLY A 180 -13.73 -0.92 12.46
CA GLY A 180 -13.90 -1.38 13.84
C GLY A 180 -15.32 -1.20 14.41
N THR A 181 -16.06 -0.18 13.94
CA THR A 181 -17.44 0.12 14.38
C THR A 181 -18.51 -0.35 13.40
N LEU A 182 -18.15 -0.85 12.22
CA LEU A 182 -19.09 -1.24 11.16
C LEU A 182 -20.10 -2.28 11.63
N ASN A 183 -19.66 -3.38 12.24
CA ASN A 183 -20.58 -4.43 12.69
C ASN A 183 -21.56 -3.92 13.75
N PRO A 184 -21.12 -3.24 14.84
CA PRO A 184 -22.03 -2.57 15.78
C PRO A 184 -23.00 -1.58 15.11
N LEU A 185 -22.53 -0.76 14.17
CA LEU A 185 -23.37 0.18 13.42
C LEU A 185 -24.47 -0.56 12.65
N LEU A 186 -24.12 -1.63 11.93
CA LEU A 186 -25.09 -2.42 11.16
C LEU A 186 -26.11 -3.09 12.08
N VAL A 187 -25.68 -3.64 13.22
CA VAL A 187 -26.60 -4.23 14.21
C VAL A 187 -27.59 -3.20 14.74
N HIS A 188 -27.10 -1.99 15.04
CA HIS A 188 -27.94 -0.90 15.51
C HIS A 188 -28.96 -0.45 14.44
N LEU A 189 -28.49 -0.18 13.22
CA LEU A 189 -29.35 0.28 12.12
C LEU A 189 -30.35 -0.79 11.65
N ALA A 190 -29.98 -2.07 11.70
CA ALA A 190 -30.84 -3.19 11.34
C ALA A 190 -31.76 -3.64 12.49
N HIS A 191 -31.81 -2.91 13.61
CA HIS A 191 -32.63 -3.25 14.78
C HIS A 191 -32.43 -4.70 15.27
N GLY A 192 -31.21 -5.22 15.15
CA GLY A 192 -30.86 -6.58 15.54
C GLY A 192 -31.16 -7.68 14.51
N ASP A 193 -31.63 -7.37 13.29
CA ASP A 193 -31.85 -8.37 12.24
C ASP A 193 -30.51 -8.93 11.70
N ALA A 194 -30.23 -10.18 12.06
CA ALA A 194 -29.01 -10.89 11.66
C ALA A 194 -28.90 -11.12 10.14
N GLY A 195 -30.02 -11.26 9.43
CA GLY A 195 -30.04 -11.47 7.97
C GLY A 195 -29.61 -10.22 7.23
N LEU A 196 -30.13 -9.06 7.64
CA LEU A 196 -29.73 -7.76 7.09
C LEU A 196 -28.26 -7.45 7.41
N VAL A 197 -27.83 -7.63 8.66
CA VAL A 197 -26.42 -7.41 9.04
C VAL A 197 -25.48 -8.25 8.17
N SER A 198 -25.76 -9.55 8.02
CA SER A 198 -24.96 -10.44 7.18
C SER A 198 -24.92 -9.98 5.72
N THR A 199 -26.05 -9.53 5.17
CA THR A 199 -26.15 -9.01 3.80
C THR A 199 -25.24 -7.78 3.60
N TYR A 200 -25.28 -6.82 4.52
CA TYR A 200 -24.46 -5.61 4.45
C TYR A 200 -22.97 -5.90 4.70
N THR A 201 -22.64 -6.79 5.65
CA THR A 201 -21.25 -7.22 5.88
C THR A 201 -20.69 -7.93 4.66
N ASN A 202 -21.47 -8.78 4.00
CA ASN A 202 -21.08 -9.43 2.75
C ASN A 202 -20.91 -8.40 1.63
N ALA A 203 -21.82 -7.43 1.50
CA ALA A 203 -21.70 -6.36 0.51
C ALA A 203 -20.44 -5.50 0.71
N PHE A 204 -20.10 -5.16 1.96
CA PHE A 204 -18.85 -4.48 2.28
C PHE A 204 -17.63 -5.30 1.86
N ALA A 205 -17.65 -6.61 2.15
CA ALA A 205 -16.56 -7.51 1.77
C ALA A 205 -16.42 -7.67 0.25
N PHE A 206 -17.54 -7.73 -0.50
CA PHE A 206 -17.52 -7.71 -1.96
C PHE A 206 -17.00 -6.39 -2.50
N ALA A 207 -17.37 -5.25 -1.89
CA ALA A 207 -16.85 -3.95 -2.29
C ALA A 207 -15.32 -3.89 -2.19
N GLN A 208 -14.70 -4.55 -1.19
CA GLN A 208 -13.24 -4.59 -1.07
C GLN A 208 -12.53 -5.19 -2.32
N LEU A 209 -13.20 -6.08 -3.08
CA LEU A 209 -12.65 -6.62 -4.34
C LEU A 209 -12.41 -5.54 -5.39
N CYS A 210 -13.21 -4.47 -5.36
CA CYS A 210 -13.12 -3.39 -6.33
C CYS A 210 -11.91 -2.47 -6.10
N GLY A 211 -11.18 -2.62 -4.99
CA GLY A 211 -10.01 -1.77 -4.67
C GLY A 211 -8.94 -1.81 -5.76
N VAL A 212 -8.70 -2.98 -6.36
CA VAL A 212 -7.73 -3.16 -7.45
C VAL A 212 -8.12 -2.39 -8.72
N LEU A 213 -9.42 -2.19 -8.95
CA LEU A 213 -9.93 -1.42 -10.11
C LEU A 213 -9.83 0.09 -9.85
N CYS A 214 -9.97 0.51 -8.59
CA CYS A 214 -9.88 1.90 -8.18
C CYS A 214 -8.43 2.41 -8.11
N ALA A 215 -7.48 1.56 -7.70
CA ALA A 215 -6.10 1.99 -7.43
C ALA A 215 -5.33 2.56 -8.66
N PRO A 216 -5.50 2.04 -9.89
CA PRO A 216 -4.89 2.63 -11.08
C PRO A 216 -5.31 4.09 -11.31
N TRP A 217 -6.54 4.49 -10.98
CA TRP A 217 -7.03 5.86 -11.19
C TRP A 217 -6.17 6.90 -10.48
N ASN A 218 -5.70 6.59 -9.27
CA ASN A 218 -4.82 7.49 -8.56
C ASN A 218 -3.44 7.62 -9.25
N GLY A 219 -2.89 6.50 -9.71
CA GLY A 219 -1.64 6.48 -10.48
C GLY A 219 -1.76 7.25 -11.81
N LEU A 220 -2.94 7.20 -12.45
CA LEU A 220 -3.24 7.99 -13.64
C LEU A 220 -3.18 9.49 -13.37
N ILE A 221 -3.71 9.94 -12.23
CA ILE A 221 -3.68 11.35 -11.81
C ILE A 221 -2.23 11.81 -11.60
N LEU A 222 -1.40 10.97 -10.98
CA LEU A 222 0.01 11.25 -10.71
C LEU A 222 0.84 11.30 -12.00
N ASP A 223 0.64 10.36 -12.92
CA ASP A 223 1.41 10.24 -14.16
C ASP A 223 0.84 11.08 -15.32
N ARG A 224 -0.23 11.85 -15.12
CA ARG A 224 -0.94 12.60 -16.18
C ARG A 224 -0.05 13.52 -17.02
N HIS A 225 0.95 14.14 -16.39
CA HIS A 225 1.84 15.11 -17.03
C HIS A 225 3.05 14.45 -17.73
N LYS A 226 3.24 13.14 -17.52
CA LYS A 226 4.25 12.30 -18.19
C LYS A 226 3.69 11.64 -19.45
N ARG A 227 2.36 11.53 -19.56
CA ARG A 227 1.66 11.01 -20.74
C ARG A 227 1.73 12.03 -21.87
N GLY A 228 2.45 11.70 -22.94
CA GLY A 228 2.55 12.53 -24.14
C GLY A 228 3.88 13.28 -24.31
N LYS A 229 4.80 13.21 -23.35
CA LYS A 229 6.18 13.68 -23.56
C LYS A 229 7.05 12.53 -24.06
N ALA A 230 7.76 12.75 -25.16
CA ALA A 230 8.82 11.85 -25.62
C ALA A 230 9.87 11.69 -24.50
N PRO A 231 10.63 10.58 -24.46
CA PRO A 231 11.75 10.45 -23.52
C PRO A 231 12.71 11.61 -23.79
N CYS A 232 12.75 12.61 -22.91
CA CYS A 232 13.69 13.70 -23.07
C CYS A 232 15.10 13.15 -22.88
N PRO A 233 16.04 13.41 -23.81
CA PRO A 233 17.44 13.06 -23.60
C PRO A 233 17.97 13.81 -22.38
N GLU A 234 18.68 13.06 -21.53
CA GLU A 234 19.32 13.53 -20.30
C GLU A 234 20.26 14.70 -20.60
N GLY A 235 20.21 15.79 -19.82
CA GLY A 235 21.26 16.82 -19.94
C GLY A 235 20.98 18.25 -19.48
N LYS A 236 19.79 18.64 -19.00
CA LYS A 236 19.58 20.00 -18.46
C LYS A 236 19.04 19.95 -17.03
N LEU A 237 19.92 20.25 -16.07
CA LEU A 237 19.63 20.30 -14.63
C LEU A 237 18.40 21.19 -14.29
N SER A 238 18.17 22.25 -15.08
CA SER A 238 17.00 23.14 -14.97
C SER A 238 15.69 22.50 -15.44
N LEU A 239 15.73 21.59 -16.42
CA LEU A 239 14.57 20.85 -16.92
C LEU A 239 14.17 19.73 -15.95
N GLY A 240 15.15 19.12 -15.26
CA GLY A 240 14.92 18.15 -14.20
C GLY A 240 14.22 18.75 -12.97
N ALA A 241 14.63 19.95 -12.54
CA ALA A 241 13.95 20.68 -11.46
C ALA A 241 12.50 21.03 -11.82
N LEU A 242 12.25 21.45 -13.06
CA LEU A 242 10.90 21.73 -13.57
C LEU A 242 10.03 20.47 -13.64
N GLY A 243 10.62 19.33 -14.03
CA GLY A 243 9.98 18.02 -14.02
C GLY A 243 9.59 17.56 -12.60
N ALA A 244 10.52 17.65 -11.65
CA ALA A 244 10.27 17.32 -10.24
C ALA A 244 9.16 18.18 -9.62
N LEU A 245 9.09 19.46 -10.00
CA LEU A 245 8.05 20.38 -9.52
C LEU A 245 6.68 20.06 -10.15
N ALA A 246 6.64 19.67 -11.42
CA ALA A 246 5.43 19.19 -12.08
C ALA A 246 4.91 17.88 -11.46
N ASP A 247 5.83 16.97 -11.12
CA ASP A 247 5.59 15.73 -10.40
C ASP A 247 4.97 15.97 -9.01
N LEU A 248 5.54 16.89 -8.24
CA LEU A 248 5.01 17.31 -6.95
C LEU A 248 3.63 17.98 -7.09
N ARG A 249 3.43 18.83 -8.10
CA ARG A 249 2.13 19.48 -8.36
C ARG A 249 1.04 18.47 -8.73
N ALA A 250 1.37 17.41 -9.46
CA ALA A 250 0.44 16.32 -9.74
C ALA A 250 0.09 15.54 -8.47
N SER A 251 1.05 15.39 -7.55
CA SER A 251 0.82 14.75 -6.25
C SER A 251 -0.14 15.53 -5.37
N VAL A 252 -0.10 16.88 -5.38
CA VAL A 252 -1.07 17.71 -4.64
C VAL A 252 -2.51 17.41 -5.06
N LEU A 253 -2.77 17.24 -6.36
CA LEU A 253 -4.11 16.89 -6.84
C LEU A 253 -4.55 15.50 -6.33
N SER A 254 -3.66 14.50 -6.42
CA SER A 254 -3.92 13.16 -5.90
C SER A 254 -4.26 13.18 -4.40
N LEU A 255 -3.47 13.90 -3.59
CA LEU A 255 -3.71 14.05 -2.15
C LEU A 255 -5.03 14.79 -1.87
N ALA A 256 -5.34 15.86 -2.60
CA ALA A 256 -6.58 16.62 -2.44
C ALA A 256 -7.82 15.78 -2.79
N VAL A 257 -7.77 15.03 -3.89
CA VAL A 257 -8.85 14.09 -4.27
C VAL A 257 -9.05 13.03 -3.19
N THR A 258 -7.96 12.49 -2.64
CA THR A 258 -8.03 11.51 -1.54
C THR A 258 -8.71 12.08 -0.30
N VAL A 259 -8.37 13.33 0.08
CA VAL A 259 -9.02 14.01 1.21
C VAL A 259 -10.51 14.24 0.93
N ALA A 260 -10.86 14.72 -0.26
CA ALA A 260 -12.26 14.94 -0.64
C ALA A 260 -13.08 13.63 -0.61
N GLN A 261 -12.50 12.53 -1.12
CA GLN A 261 -13.11 11.20 -1.05
C GLN A 261 -13.30 10.74 0.40
N CYS A 262 -12.32 10.96 1.26
CA CYS A 262 -12.42 10.60 2.67
C CYS A 262 -13.47 11.43 3.41
N VAL A 263 -13.59 12.73 3.13
CA VAL A 263 -14.64 13.58 3.70
C VAL A 263 -16.01 13.11 3.24
N LEU A 264 -16.19 12.84 1.95
CA LEU A 264 -17.46 12.33 1.41
C LEU A 264 -17.83 10.98 2.03
N PHE A 265 -16.87 10.07 2.14
CA PHE A 265 -17.02 8.82 2.88
C PHE A 265 -17.45 9.07 4.34
N SER A 266 -16.84 10.02 5.03
CA SER A 266 -17.17 10.32 6.43
C SER A 266 -18.58 10.86 6.58
N VAL A 267 -19.00 11.76 5.68
CA VAL A 267 -20.36 12.29 5.65
C VAL A 267 -21.37 11.17 5.42
N CYS A 268 -21.15 10.30 4.43
CA CYS A 268 -22.05 9.17 4.17
C CYS A 268 -22.11 8.17 5.34
N ALA A 269 -20.98 7.92 6.00
CA ALA A 269 -20.93 7.04 7.17
C ALA A 269 -21.68 7.61 8.39
N ALA A 270 -21.73 8.94 8.53
CA ALA A 270 -22.45 9.61 9.62
C ALA A 270 -23.98 9.61 9.41
N VAL A 271 -24.47 9.34 8.19
CA VAL A 271 -25.91 9.23 7.93
C VAL A 271 -26.42 7.86 8.42
N PRO A 272 -27.33 7.81 9.42
CA PRO A 272 -27.80 6.56 10.02
C PRO A 272 -28.90 5.90 9.16
N VAL A 273 -28.64 5.69 7.88
CA VAL A 273 -29.57 5.11 6.92
C VAL A 273 -28.92 3.89 6.25
N LEU A 274 -29.56 2.73 6.38
CA LEU A 274 -29.07 1.44 5.84
C LEU A 274 -28.71 1.52 4.34
N PRO A 275 -29.61 1.96 3.44
CA PRO A 275 -29.29 2.10 2.01
C PRO A 275 -28.05 2.95 1.69
N VAL A 276 -27.79 4.00 2.48
CA VAL A 276 -26.63 4.89 2.27
C VAL A 276 -25.32 4.15 2.53
N GLN A 277 -25.32 3.09 3.34
CA GLN A 277 -24.11 2.33 3.66
C GLN A 277 -23.50 1.64 2.43
N PHE A 278 -24.26 1.29 1.40
CA PHE A 278 -23.69 0.81 0.14
C PHE A 278 -22.79 1.85 -0.53
N ALA A 279 -23.23 3.12 -0.54
CA ALA A 279 -22.41 4.23 -1.02
C ALA A 279 -21.19 4.45 -0.13
N THR A 280 -21.36 4.36 1.20
CA THR A 280 -20.26 4.43 2.17
C THR A 280 -19.21 3.35 1.89
N PHE A 281 -19.60 2.11 1.58
CA PHE A 281 -18.68 1.02 1.25
C PHE A 281 -17.89 1.30 -0.02
N ALA A 282 -18.56 1.75 -1.08
CA ALA A 282 -17.91 2.10 -2.34
C ALA A 282 -16.89 3.25 -2.16
N LEU A 283 -17.30 4.30 -1.45
CA LEU A 283 -16.45 5.44 -1.14
C LEU A 283 -15.27 5.06 -0.24
N GLN A 284 -15.49 4.18 0.73
CA GLN A 284 -14.44 3.68 1.62
C GLN A 284 -13.36 2.93 0.83
N VAL A 285 -13.75 2.03 -0.08
CA VAL A 285 -12.81 1.25 -0.89
C VAL A 285 -12.03 2.15 -1.84
N LEU A 286 -12.73 3.10 -2.48
CA LEU A 286 -12.12 4.08 -3.38
C LEU A 286 -11.10 4.96 -2.64
N SER A 287 -11.51 5.55 -1.52
CA SER A 287 -10.67 6.40 -0.65
C SER A 287 -9.46 5.62 -0.13
N ARG A 288 -9.65 4.38 0.34
CA ARG A 288 -8.57 3.51 0.84
C ARG A 288 -7.51 3.21 -0.22
N SER A 289 -7.96 2.88 -1.43
CA SER A 289 -7.06 2.57 -2.56
C SER A 289 -6.20 3.78 -2.94
N PHE A 290 -6.78 4.98 -2.88
CA PHE A 290 -6.09 6.24 -3.14
C PHE A 290 -5.12 6.60 -2.00
N LEU A 291 -5.51 6.35 -0.74
CA LEU A 291 -4.68 6.61 0.44
C LEU A 291 -3.35 5.86 0.40
N TYR A 292 -3.40 4.52 0.32
CA TYR A 292 -2.18 3.70 0.39
C TYR A 292 -1.38 3.73 -0.91
N GLY A 293 -2.05 3.60 -2.06
CA GLY A 293 -1.41 3.71 -3.36
C GLY A 293 -0.81 5.10 -3.59
N GLY A 294 -1.54 6.15 -3.23
CA GLY A 294 -1.11 7.54 -3.36
C GLY A 294 0.04 7.89 -2.44
N ASN A 295 0.00 7.45 -1.17
CA ASN A 295 1.12 7.62 -0.26
C ASN A 295 2.39 6.94 -0.80
N ALA A 296 2.28 5.69 -1.29
CA ALA A 296 3.39 4.97 -1.88
C ALA A 296 3.98 5.72 -3.08
N ALA A 297 3.13 6.16 -4.01
CA ALA A 297 3.57 6.89 -5.20
C ALA A 297 4.14 8.28 -4.86
N PHE A 298 3.53 9.01 -3.92
CA PHE A 298 4.03 10.29 -3.42
C PHE A 298 5.43 10.14 -2.82
N LEU A 299 5.64 9.17 -1.93
CA LEU A 299 6.96 8.93 -1.34
C LEU A 299 8.00 8.53 -2.39
N ALA A 300 7.57 7.78 -3.40
CA ALA A 300 8.37 7.39 -4.55
C ALA A 300 8.74 8.57 -5.48
N ILE A 301 7.99 9.68 -5.46
CA ILE A 301 8.22 10.90 -6.24
C ILE A 301 9.01 11.94 -5.42
N ALA A 302 8.60 12.17 -4.18
CA ALA A 302 9.10 13.26 -3.34
C ALA A 302 10.47 12.98 -2.71
N PHE A 303 10.82 11.70 -2.53
CA PHE A 303 12.04 11.30 -1.82
C PHE A 303 12.99 10.47 -2.69
N PRO A 304 14.30 10.47 -2.36
CA PRO A 304 15.27 9.68 -3.08
C PRO A 304 14.91 8.18 -3.06
N PRO A 305 15.02 7.49 -4.21
CA PRO A 305 14.63 6.08 -4.35
C PRO A 305 15.43 5.14 -3.45
N GLN A 306 16.67 5.51 -3.11
CA GLN A 306 17.57 4.75 -2.24
C GLN A 306 16.99 4.53 -0.82
N HIS A 307 16.17 5.48 -0.37
CA HIS A 307 15.55 5.48 0.95
C HIS A 307 14.06 5.12 0.92
N PHE A 308 13.47 4.87 -0.26
CA PHE A 308 12.03 4.64 -0.43
C PHE A 308 11.46 3.62 0.56
N GLY A 309 12.01 2.39 0.59
CA GLY A 309 11.51 1.34 1.49
C GLY A 309 11.66 1.69 2.97
N LYS A 310 12.72 2.43 3.35
CA LYS A 310 12.93 2.88 4.74
C LYS A 310 11.91 3.95 5.13
N LEU A 311 11.67 4.92 4.25
CA LEU A 311 10.73 6.01 4.49
C LEU A 311 9.28 5.52 4.48
N TYR A 312 8.92 4.63 3.54
CA TYR A 312 7.60 4.01 3.50
C TYR A 312 7.35 3.19 4.77
N GLY A 313 8.30 2.33 5.15
CA GLY A 313 8.21 1.55 6.39
C GLY A 313 8.07 2.43 7.64
N LEU A 314 8.87 3.51 7.73
CA LEU A 314 8.78 4.47 8.83
C LEU A 314 7.42 5.19 8.85
N ALA A 315 6.92 5.64 7.69
CA ALA A 315 5.64 6.31 7.59
C ALA A 315 4.49 5.40 8.05
N MET A 316 4.49 4.14 7.61
CA MET A 316 3.50 3.14 8.02
C MET A 316 3.60 2.80 9.51
N ALA A 317 4.82 2.73 10.07
CA ALA A 317 5.01 2.46 11.49
C ALA A 317 4.49 3.62 12.37
N LEU A 318 4.83 4.87 12.01
CA LEU A 318 4.35 6.05 12.72
C LEU A 318 2.83 6.21 12.61
N SER A 319 2.25 5.98 11.42
CA SER A 319 0.80 6.03 11.27
C SER A 319 0.08 4.89 12.00
N ALA A 320 0.71 3.73 12.14
CA ALA A 320 0.18 2.61 12.91
C ALA A 320 0.12 2.92 14.41
N LEU A 321 1.09 3.67 14.96
CA LEU A 321 1.04 4.13 16.36
C LEU A 321 -0.18 5.02 16.62
N VAL A 322 -0.45 5.97 15.72
CA VAL A 322 -1.65 6.81 15.80
C VAL A 322 -2.92 5.98 15.63
N ALA A 323 -2.89 4.98 14.76
CA ALA A 323 -4.02 4.06 14.56
C ALA A 323 -4.39 3.25 15.80
N LEU A 324 -3.49 3.09 16.79
CA LEU A 324 -3.84 2.45 18.07
C LEU A 324 -4.94 3.21 18.83
N LEU A 325 -5.13 4.50 18.56
CA LEU A 325 -6.25 5.28 19.09
C LEU A 325 -7.62 4.69 18.68
N GLN A 326 -7.69 3.82 17.69
CA GLN A 326 -8.92 3.11 17.35
C GLN A 326 -9.50 2.31 18.53
N TYR A 327 -8.66 1.68 19.36
CA TYR A 327 -9.13 0.81 20.45
C TYR A 327 -9.87 1.57 21.56
N PRO A 328 -9.32 2.67 22.12
CA PRO A 328 -10.07 3.47 23.09
C PRO A 328 -11.32 4.10 22.45
N CYS A 329 -11.26 4.58 21.20
CA CYS A 329 -12.43 5.13 20.51
C CYS A 329 -13.55 4.09 20.32
N VAL A 330 -13.23 2.88 19.88
CA VAL A 330 -14.22 1.79 19.75
C VAL A 330 -14.80 1.39 21.10
N THR A 331 -13.98 1.40 22.16
CA THR A 331 -14.44 1.15 23.54
C THR A 331 -15.43 2.22 24.00
N LEU A 332 -15.17 3.49 23.66
CA LEU A 332 -16.07 4.60 23.94
C LEU A 332 -17.42 4.44 23.24
N VAL A 333 -17.42 4.02 21.97
CA VAL A 333 -18.64 3.74 21.19
C VAL A 333 -19.44 2.60 21.82
N ARG A 334 -18.78 1.51 22.20
CA ARG A 334 -19.44 0.32 22.76
C ARG A 334 -19.91 0.51 24.21
N GLY A 335 -19.25 1.36 24.98
CA GLY A 335 -19.59 1.64 26.37
C GLY A 335 -20.56 2.82 26.50
N PRO A 336 -20.05 4.02 26.86
CA PRO A 336 -20.89 5.18 27.20
C PRO A 336 -21.83 5.64 26.09
N LEU A 337 -21.49 5.42 24.82
CA LEU A 337 -22.34 5.79 23.67
C LEU A 337 -23.38 4.71 23.29
N ARG A 338 -23.48 3.61 24.06
CA ARG A 338 -24.47 2.52 23.88
C ARG A 338 -24.56 1.97 22.45
N GLY A 339 -23.45 1.99 21.71
CA GLY A 339 -23.39 1.50 20.33
C GLY A 339 -23.70 2.54 19.25
N ASP A 340 -23.96 3.80 19.59
CA ASP A 340 -24.11 4.88 18.62
C ASP A 340 -22.73 5.43 18.19
N PRO A 341 -22.29 5.20 16.93
CA PRO A 341 -21.00 5.67 16.46
C PRO A 341 -21.03 7.13 15.97
N PHE A 342 -22.17 7.84 16.04
CA PHE A 342 -22.32 9.18 15.47
C PHE A 342 -21.21 10.13 15.90
N TYR A 343 -20.94 10.22 17.21
CA TYR A 343 -19.91 11.11 17.78
C TYR A 343 -18.46 10.75 17.42
N VAL A 344 -18.21 9.53 16.96
CA VAL A 344 -16.88 9.07 16.50
C VAL A 344 -16.77 9.12 14.97
N SER A 345 -17.91 9.26 14.28
CA SER A 345 -17.98 9.35 12.83
C SER A 345 -17.83 10.77 12.27
N VAL A 346 -18.16 11.78 13.09
CA VAL A 346 -18.10 13.24 12.80
C VAL A 346 -16.68 13.79 12.98
#